data_AF-A0A3D4UPQ5-F1
#
_entry.id   AF-A0A3D4UPQ5-F1
#
_cell.length_a   1.000
_cell.length_b   1.000
_cell.length_c   1.000
_cell.angle_alpha   90.00
_cell.angle_beta   90.00
_cell.angle_gamma   90.00
#
_symmetry.space_group_name_H-M   'P 1'
#
loop_
_entity.id
_entity.type
_entity.pdbx_description
1 polymer ?
#
loop_
_entity_poly.entity_id
_entity_poly.type
_entity_poly.pdbx_seq_one_letter_code
_entity_poly.pdbx_strand_id
1 'polypeptide(L)'
;MPNEPKILANSVFVNEFDSDTDMATLSQISGWFENNIGELNTLIFTSFSGSGEAGKSSHVFHPKMGLEESGIYKKLYLKHFYQKKARNVLKGIDSSVDFISLREGDSMITRTNKNEIAKTYRGMAKDAEEDLEKAVYAYNYYNAVPRQVAGGDVRLEPSGVN
;
A
#
# COMPACT_ATOMS: atom_id res chain seq x y z
N MET A 1 17.85 -5.64 -7.63
CA MET A 1 16.54 -4.97 -7.40
C MET A 1 15.47 -6.05 -7.25
N PRO A 2 14.58 -5.92 -6.24
CA PRO A 2 13.56 -6.91 -5.94
C PRO A 2 12.49 -6.95 -7.04
N ASN A 3 12.55 -7.95 -7.90
CA ASN A 3 11.59 -8.20 -8.99
C ASN A 3 10.55 -9.27 -8.61
N GLU A 4 10.64 -9.85 -7.41
CA GLU A 4 9.74 -10.88 -6.93
C GLU A 4 8.93 -10.39 -5.73
N PRO A 5 7.62 -10.70 -5.65
CA PRO A 5 6.77 -10.39 -4.50
C PRO A 5 7.37 -10.87 -3.17
N LYS A 6 8.02 -12.05 -3.18
CA LYS A 6 8.64 -12.65 -1.99
C LYS A 6 9.80 -11.81 -1.44
N ILE A 7 10.58 -11.16 -2.29
CA ILE A 7 11.71 -10.33 -1.85
C ILE A 7 11.19 -9.03 -1.22
N LEU A 8 10.15 -8.42 -1.81
CA LEU A 8 9.48 -7.26 -1.20
C LEU A 8 8.86 -7.64 0.13
N ALA A 9 8.17 -8.78 0.18
CA ALA A 9 7.56 -9.30 1.39
C ALA A 9 8.59 -9.56 2.50
N ASN A 10 9.75 -10.13 2.15
CA ASN A 10 10.83 -10.37 3.11
C ASN A 10 11.37 -9.06 3.68
N SER A 11 11.57 -8.04 2.83
CA SER A 11 12.01 -6.72 3.32
C SER A 11 11.03 -6.11 4.31
N VAL A 12 9.72 -6.25 4.09
CA VAL A 12 8.72 -5.76 5.04
C VAL A 12 8.73 -6.61 6.31
N PHE A 13 8.74 -7.93 6.17
CA PHE A 13 8.75 -8.86 7.30
C PHE A 13 9.92 -8.63 8.26
N VAL A 14 11.13 -8.45 7.72
CA VAL A 14 12.34 -8.25 8.51
C VAL A 14 12.43 -6.82 9.05
N ASN A 15 12.17 -5.80 8.24
CA ASN A 15 12.47 -4.41 8.63
C ASN A 15 11.31 -3.70 9.33
N GLU A 16 10.06 -4.06 9.03
CA GLU A 16 8.87 -3.39 9.61
C GLU A 16 8.28 -4.19 10.76
N PHE A 17 8.46 -5.52 10.74
CA PHE A 17 7.86 -6.42 11.72
C PHE A 17 8.91 -7.21 12.53
N ASP A 18 10.20 -6.90 12.40
CA ASP A 18 11.28 -7.58 13.15
C ASP A 18 11.26 -9.12 13.06
N SER A 19 10.75 -9.65 11.95
CA SER A 19 10.49 -11.08 11.74
C SER A 19 9.48 -11.72 12.70
N ASP A 20 8.59 -10.92 13.29
CA ASP A 20 7.52 -11.36 14.19
C ASP A 20 6.36 -12.01 13.40
N THR A 21 6.25 -13.32 13.55
CA THR A 21 5.19 -14.11 12.90
C THR A 21 3.80 -13.90 13.49
N ASP A 22 3.69 -13.35 14.70
CA ASP A 22 2.40 -13.04 15.33
C ASP A 22 1.78 -11.78 14.71
N MET A 23 2.61 -10.88 14.17
CA MET A 23 2.15 -9.69 13.46
C MET A 23 1.64 -10.03 12.06
N ALA A 24 2.47 -10.68 11.25
CA ALA A 24 2.14 -11.15 9.91
C ALA A 24 3.12 -12.24 9.47
N THR A 25 2.66 -13.22 8.69
CA THR A 25 3.55 -14.21 8.11
C THR A 25 4.05 -13.77 6.73
N LEU A 26 5.26 -14.19 6.35
CA LEU A 26 5.84 -13.89 5.03
C LEU A 26 4.89 -14.27 3.87
N SER A 27 4.20 -15.39 3.99
CA SER A 27 3.22 -15.87 3.00
C SER A 27 2.01 -14.94 2.87
N GLN A 28 1.50 -14.40 3.98
CA GLN A 28 0.41 -13.43 3.96
C GLN A 28 0.82 -12.11 3.30
N ILE A 29 2.05 -11.66 3.56
CA ILE A 29 2.61 -10.44 2.98
C ILE A 29 2.82 -10.64 1.46
N SER A 30 3.46 -11.73 1.05
CA SER A 30 3.72 -12.02 -0.37
C SER A 30 2.43 -12.20 -1.15
N GLY A 31 1.45 -12.93 -0.60
CA GLY A 31 0.15 -13.11 -1.23
C GLY A 31 -0.61 -11.80 -1.38
N TRP A 32 -0.44 -10.85 -0.47
CA TRP A 32 -1.01 -9.51 -0.65
C TRP A 32 -0.35 -8.78 -1.83
N PHE A 33 0.98 -8.81 -1.94
CA PHE A 33 1.71 -8.15 -3.04
C PHE A 33 1.40 -8.76 -4.41
N GLU A 34 1.08 -10.05 -4.49
CA GLU A 34 0.69 -10.70 -5.74
C GLU A 34 -0.71 -10.24 -6.21
N ASN A 35 -1.65 -10.09 -5.28
CA ASN A 35 -3.05 -9.84 -5.62
C ASN A 35 -3.41 -8.35 -5.78
N ASN A 36 -2.61 -7.41 -5.26
CA ASN A 36 -2.97 -5.99 -5.18
C ASN A 36 -2.12 -5.08 -6.08
N ILE A 37 -1.42 -5.64 -7.08
CA ILE A 37 -0.55 -4.87 -7.97
C ILE A 37 -1.32 -3.84 -8.81
N GLY A 38 -2.59 -4.11 -9.09
CA GLY A 38 -3.48 -3.18 -9.81
C GLY A 38 -3.75 -1.89 -9.04
N GLU A 39 -3.71 -1.93 -7.70
CA GLU A 39 -3.90 -0.73 -6.87
C GLU A 39 -2.69 0.20 -7.02
N LEU A 40 -1.47 -0.35 -7.00
CA LEU A 40 -0.25 0.39 -7.28
C LEU A 40 -0.32 1.05 -8.67
N ASN A 41 -0.66 0.29 -9.70
CA ASN A 41 -0.77 0.79 -11.07
C ASN A 41 -1.70 1.99 -11.20
N THR A 42 -2.81 1.97 -10.46
CA THR A 42 -3.78 3.07 -10.46
C THR A 42 -3.20 4.32 -9.81
N LEU A 43 -2.39 4.18 -8.77
CA LEU A 43 -1.79 5.31 -8.04
C LEU A 43 -0.66 5.99 -8.83
N ILE A 44 0.21 5.21 -9.47
CA ILE A 44 1.43 5.72 -10.15
C ILE A 44 1.34 5.74 -11.69
N PHE A 45 0.14 5.51 -12.23
CA PHE A 45 -0.15 5.50 -13.67
C PHE A 45 0.75 4.56 -14.49
N THR A 46 0.96 3.35 -13.96
CA THR A 46 1.77 2.30 -14.59
C THR A 46 0.95 1.08 -14.94
N SER A 47 1.58 0.08 -15.57
CA SER A 47 0.95 -1.18 -15.98
C SER A 47 1.81 -2.39 -15.60
N PHE A 48 2.23 -2.47 -14.35
CA PHE A 48 2.91 -3.65 -13.83
C PHE A 48 1.96 -4.85 -13.80
N SER A 49 2.50 -6.01 -14.12
CA SER A 49 1.86 -7.32 -14.07
C SER A 49 2.73 -8.25 -13.23
N GLY A 50 2.16 -9.32 -12.68
CA GLY A 50 2.89 -10.28 -11.87
C GLY A 50 2.16 -11.61 -11.77
N SER A 51 2.78 -12.59 -11.11
CA SER A 51 2.16 -13.91 -10.87
C SER A 51 0.82 -13.76 -10.17
N GLY A 52 -0.21 -14.26 -10.83
CA GLY A 52 -1.62 -14.00 -10.56
C GLY A 52 -2.42 -14.04 -11.86
N GLU A 53 -1.75 -13.80 -13.00
CA GLU A 53 -2.29 -14.11 -14.32
C GLU A 53 -2.31 -15.63 -14.55
N ALA A 54 -3.50 -16.18 -14.84
CA ALA A 54 -3.67 -17.59 -15.12
C ALA A 54 -2.74 -18.04 -16.26
N GLY A 55 -1.76 -18.89 -15.95
CA GLY A 55 -0.85 -19.49 -16.93
C GLY A 55 0.61 -19.02 -16.91
N LYS A 56 1.01 -18.09 -16.04
CA LYS A 56 2.42 -17.69 -15.87
C LYS A 56 3.01 -18.28 -14.58
N SER A 57 4.00 -19.17 -14.72
CA SER A 57 4.70 -19.85 -13.63
C SER A 57 5.80 -19.02 -12.96
N SER A 58 6.08 -17.81 -13.48
CA SER A 58 7.12 -16.93 -12.95
C SER A 58 6.50 -15.91 -11.98
N HIS A 59 6.87 -15.98 -10.71
CA HIS A 59 6.49 -15.02 -9.67
C HIS A 59 7.32 -13.73 -9.73
N VAL A 60 7.31 -13.11 -10.91
CA VAL A 60 8.13 -11.93 -11.22
C VAL A 60 7.24 -10.81 -11.73
N PHE A 61 7.54 -9.58 -11.33
CA PHE A 61 6.86 -8.38 -11.82
C PHE A 61 7.38 -7.96 -13.21
N HIS A 62 6.46 -7.60 -14.11
CA HIS A 62 6.72 -7.17 -15.47
C HIS A 62 5.95 -5.88 -15.82
N PRO A 63 6.61 -4.82 -16.30
CA PRO A 63 8.06 -4.67 -16.39
C PRO A 63 8.73 -4.69 -15.01
N LYS A 64 10.05 -4.79 -14.98
CA LYS A 64 10.81 -4.83 -13.73
C LYS A 64 10.57 -3.53 -12.94
N MET A 65 10.15 -3.68 -11.70
CA MET A 65 9.91 -2.57 -10.77
C MET A 65 11.24 -1.93 -10.32
N GLY A 66 11.28 -0.59 -10.27
CA GLY A 66 12.39 0.19 -9.73
C GLY A 66 12.36 0.28 -8.21
N LEU A 67 13.25 1.09 -7.64
CA LEU A 67 13.35 1.27 -6.18
C LEU A 67 12.22 2.16 -5.66
N GLU A 68 11.81 3.14 -6.46
CA GLU A 68 10.79 4.11 -6.17
C GLU A 68 9.42 3.43 -6.11
N GLU A 69 9.06 2.67 -7.15
CA GLU A 69 7.78 1.96 -7.21
C GLU A 69 7.70 0.85 -6.15
N SER A 70 8.82 0.15 -5.88
CA SER A 70 8.85 -0.83 -4.80
C SER A 70 8.77 -0.19 -3.41
N GLY A 71 9.35 1.00 -3.22
CA GLY A 71 9.19 1.80 -2.00
C GLY A 71 7.74 2.24 -1.79
N ILE A 72 7.09 2.76 -2.84
CA ILE A 72 5.67 3.13 -2.83
C ILE A 72 4.81 1.90 -2.52
N TYR A 73 5.10 0.75 -3.12
CA TYR A 73 4.29 -0.45 -2.91
C TYR A 73 4.36 -0.97 -1.46
N LYS A 74 5.54 -0.87 -0.82
CA LYS A 74 5.69 -1.17 0.61
C LYS A 74 4.86 -0.23 1.49
N LYS A 75 4.88 1.08 1.21
CA LYS A 75 4.04 2.05 1.95
C LYS A 75 2.56 1.75 1.79
N LEU A 76 2.13 1.39 0.58
CA LEU A 76 0.75 0.98 0.31
C LEU A 76 0.36 -0.26 1.13
N TYR A 77 1.24 -1.25 1.23
CA TYR A 77 1.04 -2.41 2.09
C TYR A 77 0.88 -2.03 3.56
N LEU A 78 1.73 -1.14 4.09
CA LEU A 78 1.68 -0.71 5.49
C LEU A 78 0.35 -0.02 5.83
N LYS A 79 -0.12 0.89 4.97
CA LYS A 79 -1.47 1.49 5.08
C LYS A 79 -2.53 0.39 5.21
N HIS A 80 -2.55 -0.55 4.26
CA HIS A 80 -3.54 -1.63 4.26
C HIS A 80 -3.43 -2.52 5.52
N PHE A 81 -2.21 -2.82 5.96
CA PHE A 81 -1.94 -3.62 7.14
C PHE A 81 -2.52 -2.97 8.40
N TYR A 82 -2.25 -1.69 8.66
CA TYR A 82 -2.78 -0.99 9.83
C TYR A 82 -4.30 -0.84 9.78
N GLN A 83 -4.88 -0.59 8.60
CA GLN A 83 -6.33 -0.59 8.43
C GLN A 83 -6.95 -1.96 8.75
N LYS A 84 -6.30 -3.06 8.30
CA LYS A 84 -6.75 -4.42 8.60
C LYS A 84 -6.66 -4.73 10.10
N LYS A 85 -5.57 -4.33 10.77
CA LYS A 85 -5.42 -4.49 12.23
C LYS A 85 -6.48 -3.69 12.99
N ALA A 86 -6.75 -2.44 12.60
CA ALA A 86 -7.84 -1.64 13.18
C ALA A 86 -9.20 -2.34 13.06
N ARG A 87 -9.54 -2.86 11.87
CA ARG A 87 -10.79 -3.61 11.67
C ARG A 87 -10.85 -4.88 12.51
N ASN A 88 -9.75 -5.62 12.63
CA ASN A 88 -9.70 -6.84 13.44
C ASN A 88 -9.91 -6.57 14.93
N VAL A 89 -9.32 -5.49 15.47
CA VAL A 89 -9.54 -5.07 16.86
C VAL A 89 -11.02 -4.79 17.09
N LEU A 90 -11.67 -4.07 16.18
CA LEU A 90 -13.09 -3.73 16.28
C LEU A 90 -14.01 -4.96 16.17
N LYS A 91 -13.69 -5.92 15.30
CA LYS A 91 -14.42 -7.20 15.23
C LYS A 91 -14.38 -7.97 16.55
N GLY A 92 -13.26 -7.89 17.27
CA GLY A 92 -13.11 -8.50 18.60
C GLY A 92 -13.81 -7.74 19.74
N ILE A 93 -14.41 -6.57 19.47
CA ILE A 93 -15.28 -5.86 20.41
C ILE A 93 -16.70 -6.40 20.30
N ASP A 94 -17.21 -6.58 19.08
CA ASP A 94 -18.59 -7.03 18.83
C ASP A 94 -18.86 -8.45 19.37
N SER A 95 -17.83 -9.30 19.43
CA SER A 95 -17.93 -10.67 19.96
C SER A 95 -17.68 -10.81 21.46
N SER A 96 -17.36 -9.72 22.18
CA SER A 96 -16.89 -9.76 23.56
C SER A 96 -17.80 -8.93 24.46
N VAL A 97 -18.32 -9.53 25.54
CA VAL A 97 -18.92 -8.79 26.67
C VAL A 97 -17.78 -8.12 27.45
N ASP A 98 -17.21 -7.06 26.89
CA ASP A 98 -16.00 -6.43 27.41
C ASP A 98 -16.37 -5.28 28.37
N PHE A 99 -16.21 -5.53 29.67
CA PHE A 99 -16.30 -4.47 30.68
C PHE A 99 -14.97 -3.71 30.73
N ILE A 100 -15.04 -2.38 30.80
CA ILE A 100 -13.85 -1.51 30.78
C ILE A 100 -13.21 -1.41 32.17
N SER A 101 -14.04 -1.46 33.22
CA SER A 101 -13.59 -1.41 34.61
C SER A 101 -14.48 -2.27 35.49
N LEU A 102 -13.88 -3.16 36.27
CA LEU A 102 -14.56 -3.85 37.36
C LEU A 102 -14.07 -3.23 38.67
N ARG A 103 -15.00 -2.77 39.51
CA ARG A 103 -14.70 -2.28 40.86
C ARG A 103 -15.37 -3.23 41.85
N GLU A 104 -14.55 -3.87 42.68
CA GLU A 104 -15.00 -4.75 43.75
C GLU A 104 -14.39 -4.24 45.07
N GLY A 105 -15.21 -3.58 45.90
CA GLY A 105 -14.75 -2.94 47.14
C GLY A 105 -13.67 -1.88 46.89
N ASP A 106 -12.45 -2.17 47.33
CA ASP A 106 -11.27 -1.30 47.24
C ASP A 106 -10.36 -1.64 46.04
N SER A 107 -10.67 -2.70 45.28
CA SER A 107 -9.91 -3.10 44.09
C SER A 107 -10.57 -2.62 42.81
N MET A 108 -9.80 -2.00 41.92
CA MET A 108 -10.21 -1.61 40.57
C MET A 108 -9.31 -2.28 39.54
N ILE A 109 -9.92 -3.07 38.65
CA ILE A 109 -9.24 -3.67 37.49
C ILE A 109 -9.73 -2.96 36.25
N THR A 110 -8.82 -2.26 35.56
CA THR A 110 -9.08 -1.64 34.25
C THR A 110 -8.45 -2.48 33.15
N ARG A 111 -9.27 -2.90 32.17
CA ARG A 111 -8.76 -3.57 30.97
C ARG A 111 -8.41 -2.53 29.90
N THR A 112 -7.48 -2.89 29.01
CA THR A 112 -7.10 -2.03 27.88
C THR A 112 -8.31 -1.76 26.99
N ASN A 113 -8.61 -0.49 26.76
CA ASN A 113 -9.73 -0.10 25.92
C ASN A 113 -9.44 -0.42 24.45
N LYS A 114 -10.09 -1.48 23.92
CA LYS A 114 -9.97 -1.90 22.52
C LYS A 114 -10.32 -0.78 21.52
N ASN A 115 -11.20 0.17 21.89
CA ASN A 115 -11.48 1.32 21.05
C ASN A 115 -10.28 2.26 20.94
N GLU A 116 -9.52 2.47 22.03
CA GLU A 116 -8.30 3.28 21.97
C GLU A 116 -7.23 2.60 21.11
N ILE A 117 -7.06 1.28 21.24
CA ILE A 117 -6.17 0.52 20.35
C ILE A 117 -6.58 0.67 18.88
N ALA A 118 -7.88 0.55 18.58
CA ALA A 118 -8.38 0.72 17.21
C ALA A 118 -8.15 2.14 16.67
N LYS A 119 -8.29 3.17 17.52
CA LYS A 119 -7.95 4.56 17.15
C LYS A 119 -6.46 4.71 16.85
N THR A 120 -5.57 4.14 17.66
CA THR A 120 -4.12 4.16 17.40
C THR A 120 -3.78 3.51 16.06
N TYR A 121 -4.35 2.34 15.74
CA TYR A 121 -4.15 1.72 14.43
C TYR A 121 -4.69 2.57 13.27
N ARG A 122 -5.80 3.27 13.45
CA ARG A 122 -6.29 4.22 12.44
C ARG A 122 -5.36 5.42 12.29
N GLY A 123 -4.77 5.91 13.37
CA GLY A 123 -3.73 6.96 13.34
C GLY A 123 -2.53 6.53 12.51
N MET A 124 -1.93 5.38 12.84
CA MET A 124 -0.80 4.84 12.07
C MET A 124 -1.15 4.58 10.59
N ALA A 125 -2.37 4.12 10.30
CA ALA A 125 -2.84 3.96 8.93
C ALA A 125 -2.92 5.30 8.17
N LYS A 126 -3.33 6.37 8.86
CA LYS A 126 -3.39 7.72 8.30
C LYS A 126 -1.98 8.27 8.06
N ASP A 127 -1.07 8.10 9.00
CA ASP A 127 0.32 8.55 8.85
C ASP A 127 0.98 7.83 7.66
N ALA A 128 0.75 6.51 7.52
CA ALA A 128 1.22 5.74 6.37
C ALA A 128 0.56 6.17 5.04
N GLU A 129 -0.69 6.61 5.07
CA GLU A 129 -1.40 7.15 3.92
C GLU A 129 -0.82 8.51 3.49
N GLU A 130 -0.56 9.42 4.43
CA GLU A 130 0.08 10.71 4.13
C GLU A 130 1.48 10.52 3.51
N ASP A 131 2.25 9.55 4.01
CA ASP A 131 3.58 9.24 3.49
C ASP A 131 3.57 8.51 2.14
N LEU A 132 2.50 7.75 1.87
CA LEU A 132 2.23 7.16 0.56
C LEU A 132 1.88 8.26 -0.44
N GLU A 133 0.96 9.16 -0.10
CA GLU A 133 0.50 10.24 -0.97
C GLU A 133 1.67 11.15 -1.38
N LYS A 134 2.54 11.53 -0.43
CA LYS A 134 3.75 12.30 -0.73
C LYS A 134 4.66 11.59 -1.73
N ALA A 135 4.87 10.27 -1.56
CA ALA A 135 5.73 9.49 -2.43
C ALA A 135 5.13 9.31 -3.83
N VAL A 136 3.83 9.02 -3.92
CA VAL A 136 3.09 8.93 -5.18
C VAL A 136 3.10 10.27 -5.91
N TYR A 137 2.86 11.37 -5.20
CA TYR A 137 2.91 12.71 -5.76
C TYR A 137 4.29 13.02 -6.35
N ALA A 138 5.37 12.80 -5.59
CA ALA A 138 6.73 13.03 -6.06
C ALA A 138 7.07 12.18 -7.30
N TYR A 139 6.65 10.91 -7.29
CA TYR A 139 6.87 9.98 -8.41
C TYR A 139 6.11 10.42 -9.67
N ASN A 140 4.82 10.75 -9.55
CA ASN A 140 3.99 11.17 -10.67
C ASN A 140 4.44 12.53 -11.22
N TYR A 141 4.83 13.45 -10.34
CA TYR A 141 5.35 14.75 -10.73
C TYR A 141 6.65 14.62 -11.53
N TYR A 142 7.58 13.78 -11.07
CA TYR A 142 8.83 13.54 -11.78
C TYR A 142 8.61 12.90 -13.16
N ASN A 143 7.69 11.93 -13.26
CA ASN A 143 7.37 11.24 -14.51
C ASN A 143 6.41 12.02 -15.42
N ALA A 144 5.93 13.19 -15.01
CA ALA A 144 5.04 14.02 -15.81
C ALA A 144 5.81 14.63 -17.00
N VAL A 145 5.66 14.03 -18.18
CA VAL A 145 6.18 14.62 -19.43
C VAL A 145 5.24 15.75 -19.89
N PRO A 146 5.74 16.97 -20.17
CA PRO A 146 4.91 18.02 -20.73
C PRO A 146 4.40 17.59 -22.11
N ARG A 147 3.09 17.45 -22.25
CA ARG A 147 2.46 17.27 -23.56
C ARG A 147 2.47 18.61 -24.28
N GLN A 148 3.43 18.82 -25.16
CA GLN A 148 3.44 20.00 -26.03
C GLN A 148 2.23 19.92 -26.98
N VAL A 149 1.38 20.94 -26.95
CA VAL A 149 0.40 21.19 -28.00
C VAL A 149 1.10 22.02 -29.07
N ALA A 150 1.76 21.36 -30.03
CA ALA A 150 2.27 22.05 -31.20
C ALA A 150 1.06 22.45 -32.05
N GLY A 151 0.78 23.76 -32.12
CA GLY A 151 -0.35 24.31 -32.87
C GLY A 151 -0.25 23.94 -34.35
N GLY A 152 -1.13 23.05 -34.82
CA GLY A 152 -1.26 22.68 -36.23
C GLY A 152 -1.89 23.76 -37.11
N ASP A 153 -2.08 24.97 -36.60
CA ASP A 153 -2.79 26.07 -37.28
C ASP A 153 -1.90 26.90 -38.21
N VAL A 154 -0.75 26.38 -38.65
CA VAL A 154 -0.02 27.00 -39.76
C VAL A 154 -0.68 26.57 -41.07
N ARG A 155 -1.67 27.36 -41.50
CA ARG A 155 -2.26 27.31 -42.84
C ARG A 155 -1.18 27.62 -43.88
N LEU A 156 -0.72 26.60 -44.60
CA LEU A 156 0.14 26.77 -45.78
C LEU A 156 -0.75 27.26 -46.93
N GLU A 157 -0.66 28.54 -47.27
CA GLU A 157 -1.27 29.09 -48.49
C GLU A 157 -0.63 28.41 -49.71
N PRO A 158 -1.41 27.95 -50.70
CA PRO A 158 -0.87 27.31 -51.89
C PRO A 158 -0.07 28.33 -52.71
N SER A 159 1.22 28.06 -52.93
CA SER A 159 2.07 28.85 -53.81
C SER A 159 1.48 28.87 -55.22
N GLY A 160 1.12 30.06 -55.68
CA GLY A 160 0.59 30.30 -57.02
C GLY A 160 1.52 29.75 -58.10
N VAL A 161 0.90 29.07 -59.05
CA VAL A 161 1.50 28.63 -60.31
C VAL A 161 1.82 29.88 -61.14
N ASN A 162 3.06 29.99 -61.62
CA ASN A 162 3.44 30.73 -62.82
C ASN A 162 4.53 29.95 -63.55
#